data_AF-A0A4P7NBA8-F1
#
_entry.id   AF-A0A4P7NBA8-F1
#
_cell.length_a   1.000
_cell.length_b   1.000
_cell.length_c   1.000
_cell.angle_alpha   90.00
_cell.angle_beta   90.00
_cell.angle_gamma   90.00
#
_symmetry.space_group_name_H-M   'P 1'
#
loop_
_entity.id
_entity.type
_entity.pdbx_description
1 polymer ?
#
loop_
_entity_poly.entity_id
_entity_poly.type
_entity_poly.pdbx_seq_one_letter_code
_entity_poly.pdbx_strand_id
1 'polypeptide(L)'
;MTRDVASRLKFAKPSLIHARFLDALQGPGSKMSASIETSAIFMNDTPKQILNKVNKYALSGGQVTVEEHREKGGDTNKDVPYQYLTFFLEDDQELEKIRVEYSTGKMLTGEIKKKCAEELQVYVQSFQERRAKVTDEIVAEFMRVRPLNLKWGNLTSSDAGASKATEGEGAAEGGDGKMTKNQLKKLEKQRQIEEKKKQKEAAKGAAAA
;
A
#
# COMPACT_ATOMS: atom_id res chain seq x y z
N MET A 1 -2.18 -1.01 -14.57
CA MET A 1 -2.37 -2.42 -14.95
C MET A 1 -3.78 -2.93 -14.63
N THR A 2 -4.14 -3.26 -13.39
CA THR A 2 -5.44 -3.90 -13.08
C THR A 2 -6.66 -3.09 -13.52
N ARG A 3 -6.61 -1.76 -13.32
CA ARG A 3 -7.66 -0.83 -13.79
C ARG A 3 -7.82 -0.79 -15.31
N ASP A 4 -6.75 -1.06 -16.07
CA ASP A 4 -6.75 -1.02 -17.54
C ASP A 4 -7.38 -2.28 -18.14
N VAL A 5 -7.24 -3.41 -17.45
CA VAL A 5 -7.79 -4.71 -17.85
C VAL A 5 -9.26 -4.86 -17.43
N ALA A 6 -9.67 -4.27 -16.29
CA ALA A 6 -11.02 -4.43 -15.72
C ALA A 6 -12.15 -4.10 -16.71
N SER A 7 -12.00 -3.03 -17.51
CA SER A 7 -13.01 -2.64 -18.50
C SER A 7 -13.17 -3.65 -19.65
N ARG A 8 -12.08 -4.33 -20.04
CA ARG A 8 -12.11 -5.37 -21.07
C ARG A 8 -12.84 -6.61 -20.58
N LEU A 9 -12.69 -6.93 -19.30
CA LEU A 9 -13.36 -8.04 -18.61
C LEU A 9 -14.76 -7.69 -18.08
N LYS A 10 -15.28 -6.49 -18.39
CA LYS A 10 -16.59 -6.00 -17.93
C LYS A 10 -16.74 -5.93 -16.40
N PHE A 11 -15.62 -5.78 -15.68
CA PHE A 11 -15.62 -5.53 -14.24
C PHE A 11 -15.52 -4.03 -13.93
N ALA A 12 -15.99 -3.66 -12.73
CA ALA A 12 -15.75 -2.34 -12.19
C ALA A 12 -14.24 -2.12 -11.96
N LYS A 13 -13.77 -0.90 -12.24
CA LYS A 13 -12.37 -0.55 -11.95
C LYS A 13 -12.18 -0.45 -10.44
N PRO A 14 -11.11 -1.03 -9.87
CA PRO A 14 -10.83 -0.88 -8.45
C PRO A 14 -10.50 0.57 -8.10
N SER A 15 -10.98 1.01 -6.94
CA SER A 15 -10.56 2.23 -6.25
C SER A 15 -9.32 1.95 -5.41
N LEU A 16 -8.48 2.98 -5.20
CA LEU A 16 -7.20 2.86 -4.51
C LEU A 16 -7.06 3.98 -3.47
N ILE A 17 -6.58 3.65 -2.28
CA ILE A 17 -6.15 4.59 -1.25
C ILE A 17 -4.64 4.37 -1.06
N HIS A 18 -3.84 5.41 -1.32
CA HIS A 18 -2.38 5.34 -1.15
C HIS A 18 -2.00 5.96 0.19
N ALA A 19 -1.35 5.16 1.04
CA ALA A 19 -0.82 5.62 2.32
C ALA A 19 0.69 5.91 2.19
N ARG A 20 1.19 6.83 3.02
CA ARG A 20 2.63 7.06 3.20
C ARG A 20 3.22 5.89 4.00
N PHE A 21 4.44 5.49 3.65
CA PHE A 21 5.16 4.48 4.42
C PHE A 21 5.66 5.05 5.75
N LEU A 22 5.65 4.22 6.78
CA LEU A 22 6.46 4.45 7.98
C LEU A 22 7.94 4.29 7.63
N ASP A 23 8.75 5.27 8.01
CA ASP A 23 10.20 5.24 7.80
C ASP A 23 10.86 4.16 8.67
N ALA A 24 11.98 3.58 8.21
CA ALA A 24 12.76 2.69 9.07
C ALA A 24 13.45 3.48 10.18
N LEU A 25 13.86 2.78 11.25
CA LEU A 25 14.52 3.42 12.39
C LEU A 25 15.78 4.20 11.98
N GLN A 26 16.51 3.73 10.95
CA GLN A 26 17.73 4.38 10.46
C GLN A 26 17.52 5.74 9.81
N GLY A 27 16.28 6.10 9.42
CA GLY A 27 15.97 7.42 8.91
C GLY A 27 15.03 7.48 7.71
N PRO A 28 14.63 8.70 7.32
CA PRO A 28 13.73 8.94 6.19
C PRO A 28 14.26 8.36 4.88
N GLY A 29 13.37 7.73 4.11
CA GLY A 29 13.70 7.14 2.80
C GLY A 29 14.31 5.74 2.86
N SER A 30 14.61 5.23 4.06
CA SER A 30 14.94 3.83 4.26
C SER A 30 13.67 3.01 4.54
N LYS A 31 13.62 1.79 4.01
CA LYS A 31 12.48 0.86 4.21
C LYS A 31 12.79 -0.10 5.35
N MET A 32 11.80 -0.36 6.19
CA MET A 32 11.86 -1.41 7.18
C MET A 32 12.08 -2.78 6.52
N SER A 33 12.98 -3.58 7.09
CA SER A 33 13.22 -4.95 6.65
C SER A 33 13.12 -5.92 7.81
N ALA A 34 12.31 -6.97 7.65
CA ALA A 34 12.24 -8.05 8.63
C ALA A 34 13.57 -8.80 8.79
N SER A 35 14.46 -8.73 7.79
CA SER A 35 15.80 -9.32 7.89
C SER A 35 16.79 -8.48 8.71
N ILE A 36 16.46 -7.23 9.03
CA ILE A 36 17.32 -6.33 9.80
C ILE A 36 16.57 -5.93 11.07
N GLU A 37 16.84 -6.62 12.18
CA GLU A 37 16.10 -6.44 13.42
C GLU A 37 16.20 -5.03 14.01
N THR A 38 17.27 -4.31 13.69
CA THR A 38 17.50 -2.93 14.12
C THR A 38 16.77 -1.91 13.25
N SER A 39 16.15 -2.32 12.14
CA SER A 39 15.46 -1.41 11.22
C SER A 39 14.00 -1.16 11.55
N ALA A 40 13.38 -2.03 12.34
CA ALA A 40 11.96 -2.01 12.61
C ALA A 40 11.64 -2.36 14.06
N ILE A 41 10.51 -1.82 14.52
CA ILE A 41 9.81 -2.31 15.70
C ILE A 41 8.90 -3.44 15.26
N PHE A 42 9.08 -4.63 15.82
CA PHE A 42 8.25 -5.78 15.51
C PHE A 42 7.09 -5.90 16.49
N MET A 43 6.00 -6.50 16.02
CA MET A 43 4.80 -6.71 16.83
C MET A 43 4.98 -7.76 17.94
N ASN A 44 6.09 -8.49 17.95
CA ASN A 44 6.50 -9.41 19.01
C ASN A 44 7.62 -8.84 19.91
N ASP A 45 8.05 -7.60 19.69
CA ASP A 45 9.03 -6.96 20.58
C ASP A 45 8.44 -6.78 21.99
N THR A 46 9.27 -6.99 23.00
CA THR A 46 8.95 -6.66 24.40
C THR A 46 9.03 -5.15 24.65
N PRO A 47 8.38 -4.61 25.69
CA PRO A 47 8.45 -3.19 26.01
C PRO A 47 9.89 -2.66 26.15
N LYS A 48 10.79 -3.46 26.73
CA LYS A 48 12.21 -3.14 26.86
C LYS A 48 12.93 -3.11 25.50
N GLN A 49 12.61 -4.03 24.59
CA GLN A 49 13.17 -4.03 23.24
C GLN A 49 12.71 -2.80 22.45
N ILE A 50 11.43 -2.44 22.52
CA ILE A 50 10.89 -1.23 21.88
C ILE A 50 11.65 0.01 22.35
N LEU A 51 11.78 0.19 23.67
CA LEU A 51 12.51 1.32 24.25
C LEU A 51 13.98 1.35 23.79
N ASN A 52 14.66 0.20 23.82
CA ASN A 52 16.04 0.10 23.38
C ASN A 52 16.21 0.43 21.89
N LYS A 53 15.29 -0.04 21.04
CA LYS A 53 15.35 0.20 19.59
C LYS A 53 15.10 1.67 19.26
N VAL A 54 14.08 2.28 19.87
CA VAL A 54 13.79 3.72 19.71
C VAL A 54 14.97 4.56 20.21
N ASN A 55 15.54 4.22 21.37
CA ASN A 55 16.65 5.00 21.91
C ASN A 55 17.92 4.89 21.08
N LYS A 56 18.32 3.68 20.69
CA LYS A 56 19.62 3.42 20.05
C LYS A 56 19.61 3.56 18.53
N TYR A 57 18.54 3.14 17.86
CA TYR A 57 18.52 3.00 16.40
C TYR A 57 17.65 4.04 15.70
N ALA A 58 16.67 4.64 16.38
CA ALA A 58 15.86 5.69 15.76
C ALA A 58 16.70 6.96 15.53
N LEU A 59 16.81 7.35 14.26
CA LEU A 59 17.46 8.58 13.85
C LEU A 59 16.75 9.78 14.49
N SER A 60 17.54 10.61 15.16
CA SER A 60 17.09 11.87 15.72
C SER A 60 17.30 13.01 14.73
N GLY A 61 16.36 13.95 14.69
CA GLY A 61 16.52 15.25 14.03
C GLY A 61 17.08 16.34 14.96
N GLY A 62 17.38 16.03 16.21
CA GLY A 62 17.97 16.94 17.20
C GLY A 62 19.48 17.10 17.08
N GLN A 63 20.06 17.94 17.96
CA GLN A 63 21.51 18.19 17.99
C GLN A 63 22.22 17.20 18.91
N VAL A 64 23.54 17.11 18.78
CA VAL A 64 24.39 16.20 19.59
C VAL A 64 24.47 16.66 21.05
N THR A 65 24.60 17.97 21.25
CA THR A 65 24.71 18.57 22.59
C THR A 65 23.38 19.20 23.02
N VAL A 66 23.14 19.19 24.33
CA VAL A 66 21.92 19.79 24.90
C VAL A 66 21.88 21.30 24.65
N GLU A 67 23.03 21.97 24.77
CA GLU A 67 23.17 23.42 24.57
C GLU A 67 22.79 23.82 23.15
N GLU A 68 23.37 23.15 22.13
CA GLU A 68 23.00 23.43 20.74
C GLU A 68 21.56 23.06 20.43
N HIS A 69 21.03 22.00 21.05
CA HIS A 69 19.63 21.63 20.84
C HIS A 69 18.67 22.66 21.44
N ARG A 70 19.01 23.26 22.58
CA ARG A 70 18.25 24.34 23.20
C ARG A 70 18.30 25.62 22.36
N GLU A 71 19.41 25.88 21.67
CA GLU A 71 19.59 27.07 20.83
C GLU A 71 18.97 26.91 19.43
N LYS A 72 19.21 25.77 18.77
CA LYS A 72 18.86 25.53 17.36
C LYS A 72 17.60 24.67 17.16
N GLY A 73 17.13 24.00 18.21
CA GLY A 73 16.00 23.07 18.14
C GLY A 73 16.29 21.77 17.39
N GLY A 74 15.23 20.99 17.16
CA GLY A 74 15.24 19.75 16.38
C GLY A 74 14.45 19.82 15.07
N ASP A 75 14.93 19.13 14.03
CA ASP A 75 14.27 19.02 12.73
C ASP A 75 13.27 17.85 12.73
N THR A 76 11.99 18.16 12.89
CA THR A 76 10.88 17.19 12.91
C THR A 76 10.72 16.41 11.59
N ASN A 77 11.21 16.93 10.46
CA ASN A 77 11.11 16.23 9.18
C ASN A 77 12.09 15.05 9.07
N LYS A 78 13.20 15.11 9.82
CA LYS A 78 14.23 14.06 9.85
C LYS A 78 14.13 13.15 11.06
N ASP A 79 13.39 13.58 12.08
CA ASP A 79 13.24 12.86 13.34
C ASP A 79 12.25 11.69 13.20
N VAL A 80 12.77 10.46 13.23
CA VAL A 80 11.96 9.24 13.10
C VAL A 80 10.99 9.07 14.28
N PRO A 81 11.37 9.32 15.55
CA PRO A 81 10.43 9.30 16.67
C PRO A 81 9.22 10.22 16.47
N TYR A 82 9.44 11.46 16.00
CA TYR A 82 8.36 12.37 15.64
C TYR A 82 7.50 11.81 14.51
N GLN A 83 8.12 11.31 13.42
CA GLN A 83 7.34 10.70 12.33
C GLN A 83 6.47 9.56 12.86
N TYR A 84 6.95 8.70 13.76
CA TYR A 84 6.15 7.61 14.33
C TYR A 84 4.98 8.15 15.16
N LEU A 85 5.18 9.20 15.95
CA LEU A 85 4.10 9.85 16.69
C LEU A 85 2.98 10.34 15.75
N THR A 86 3.29 10.82 14.54
CA THR A 86 2.24 11.22 13.58
C THR A 86 1.33 10.07 13.12
N PHE A 87 1.74 8.81 13.30
CA PHE A 87 0.92 7.64 12.95
C PHE A 87 0.22 7.01 14.17
N PHE A 88 0.82 7.09 15.36
CA PHE A 88 0.36 6.35 16.54
C PHE A 88 -0.25 7.23 17.64
N LEU A 89 0.07 8.52 17.69
CA LEU A 89 -0.53 9.45 18.64
C LEU A 89 -1.83 10.00 18.06
N GLU A 90 -2.95 9.75 18.75
CA GLU A 90 -4.29 10.14 18.28
C GLU A 90 -4.69 11.59 18.64
N ASP A 91 -3.98 12.24 19.58
CA ASP A 91 -4.25 13.62 19.98
C ASP A 91 -3.47 14.62 19.12
N ASP A 92 -4.17 15.24 18.16
CA ASP A 92 -3.63 16.28 17.27
C ASP A 92 -3.06 17.49 18.03
N GLN A 93 -3.65 17.87 19.17
CA GLN A 93 -3.16 19.02 19.96
C GLN A 93 -1.86 18.67 20.67
N GLU A 94 -1.75 17.44 21.18
CA GLU A 94 -0.50 16.98 21.77
C GLU A 94 0.60 16.85 20.71
N LEU A 95 0.28 16.31 19.54
CA LEU A 95 1.22 16.18 18.43
C LEU A 95 1.78 17.55 18.00
N GLU A 96 0.91 18.56 17.87
CA GLU A 96 1.35 19.92 17.53
C GLU A 96 2.18 20.56 18.63
N LYS A 97 1.84 20.34 19.91
CA LYS A 97 2.68 20.78 21.04
C LYS A 97 4.07 20.17 20.96
N ILE A 98 4.17 18.86 20.73
CA ILE A 98 5.46 18.17 20.57
C ILE A 98 6.25 18.77 19.40
N ARG A 99 5.60 19.02 18.26
CA ARG A 99 6.24 19.65 17.09
C ARG A 99 6.85 21.01 17.42
N VAL A 100 6.09 21.87 18.11
CA VAL A 100 6.55 23.22 18.50
C VAL A 100 7.64 23.14 19.55
N GLU A 101 7.46 22.35 20.61
CA GLU A 101 8.45 22.26 21.69
C GLU A 101 9.77 21.64 21.21
N TYR A 102 9.73 20.65 20.32
CA TYR A 102 10.94 20.04 19.78
C TYR A 102 11.67 20.95 18.79
N SER A 103 10.92 21.63 17.90
CA SER A 103 11.52 22.56 16.93
C SER A 103 12.09 23.83 17.57
N THR A 104 11.59 24.22 18.75
CA THR A 104 12.13 25.36 19.53
C THR A 104 13.22 24.94 20.53
N GLY A 105 13.53 23.65 20.63
CA GLY A 105 14.53 23.14 21.59
C GLY A 105 14.04 23.06 23.03
N LYS A 106 12.75 23.35 23.31
CA LYS A 106 12.14 23.19 24.63
C LYS A 106 12.00 21.72 25.04
N MET A 107 11.73 20.84 24.08
CA MET A 107 11.72 19.38 24.29
C MET A 107 13.04 18.80 23.79
N LEU A 108 13.64 17.90 24.58
CA LEU A 108 14.89 17.21 24.21
C LEU A 108 14.62 15.94 23.38
N THR A 109 15.60 15.51 22.58
CA THR A 109 15.54 14.24 21.84
C THR A 109 15.23 13.02 22.73
N GLY A 110 15.72 13.00 23.97
CA GLY A 110 15.42 11.91 24.91
C GLY A 110 13.95 11.87 25.33
N GLU A 111 13.30 13.03 25.44
CA GLU A 111 11.91 13.17 25.85
C GLU A 111 10.96 12.73 24.73
N ILE A 112 11.20 13.15 23.49
CA ILE A 112 10.40 12.71 22.34
C ILE A 112 10.56 11.21 22.07
N LYS A 113 11.77 10.67 22.22
CA LYS A 113 12.02 9.22 22.11
C LYS A 113 11.29 8.43 23.19
N LYS A 114 11.26 8.94 24.42
CA LYS A 114 10.51 8.34 25.51
C LYS A 114 9.01 8.31 25.22
N LYS A 115 8.42 9.45 24.83
CA LYS A 115 7.00 9.52 24.43
C LYS A 115 6.67 8.55 23.29
N CYS A 116 7.49 8.54 22.25
CA CYS A 116 7.35 7.61 21.13
C CYS A 116 7.36 6.14 21.60
N ALA A 117 8.32 5.77 22.47
CA ALA A 117 8.40 4.42 22.99
C ALA A 117 7.18 4.06 23.86
N GLU A 118 6.66 4.98 24.66
CA GLU A 118 5.45 4.77 25.49
C GLU A 118 4.22 4.48 24.61
N GLU A 119 3.96 5.28 23.58
CA GLU A 119 2.86 5.05 22.64
C GLU A 119 2.99 3.71 21.90
N LEU A 120 4.20 3.40 21.42
CA LEU A 120 4.46 2.13 20.74
C LEU A 120 4.31 0.92 21.68
N GLN A 121 4.69 1.04 22.95
CA GLN A 121 4.49 -0.01 23.94
C GLN A 121 3.02 -0.30 24.15
N VAL A 122 2.18 0.74 24.33
CA VAL A 122 0.74 0.59 24.48
C VAL A 122 0.14 -0.07 23.23
N TYR A 123 0.52 0.41 22.05
CA TYR A 123 0.03 -0.13 20.79
C TYR A 123 0.38 -1.62 20.61
N VAL A 124 1.66 -1.98 20.76
CA VAL A 124 2.15 -3.35 20.59
C VAL A 124 1.58 -4.29 21.64
N GLN A 125 1.50 -3.85 22.91
CA GLN A 125 0.90 -4.66 23.97
C GLN A 125 -0.58 -4.95 23.68
N SER A 126 -1.36 -3.92 23.31
CA SER A 126 -2.77 -4.11 22.97
C SER A 126 -2.95 -5.08 21.80
N PHE A 127 -2.05 -5.04 20.81
CA PHE A 127 -2.04 -5.99 19.70
C PHE A 127 -1.72 -7.41 20.18
N GLN A 128 -0.70 -7.59 21.01
CA GLN A 128 -0.29 -8.90 21.52
C GLN A 128 -1.41 -9.55 22.33
N GLU A 129 -2.13 -8.78 23.15
CA GLU A 129 -3.30 -9.24 23.90
C GLU A 129 -4.45 -9.68 22.98
N ARG A 130 -4.73 -8.93 21.91
CA ARG A 130 -5.73 -9.34 20.89
C ARG A 130 -5.27 -10.58 20.13
N ARG A 131 -4.00 -10.66 19.75
CA ARG A 131 -3.41 -11.79 19.04
C ARG A 131 -3.44 -13.06 19.88
N ALA A 132 -3.21 -12.97 21.18
CA ALA A 132 -3.24 -14.12 22.09
C ALA A 132 -4.64 -14.76 22.20
N LYS A 133 -5.71 -14.01 21.90
CA LYS A 133 -7.09 -14.50 21.87
C LYS A 133 -7.47 -15.18 20.55
N VAL A 134 -6.60 -15.14 19.54
CA VAL A 134 -6.85 -15.77 18.24
C VAL A 134 -6.54 -17.26 18.35
N THR A 135 -7.56 -18.10 18.20
CA THR A 135 -7.44 -19.56 18.21
C THR A 135 -7.41 -20.13 16.80
N ASP A 136 -7.01 -21.39 16.67
CA ASP A 136 -7.00 -22.10 15.39
C ASP A 136 -8.41 -22.20 14.79
N GLU A 137 -9.45 -22.32 15.62
CA GLU A 137 -10.84 -22.30 15.16
C GLU A 137 -11.22 -20.95 14.58
N ILE A 138 -10.79 -19.84 15.20
CA ILE A 138 -11.02 -18.49 14.67
C ILE A 138 -10.30 -18.34 13.32
N VAL A 139 -9.04 -18.77 13.22
CA VAL A 139 -8.29 -18.72 11.95
C VAL A 139 -8.99 -19.55 10.88
N ALA A 140 -9.37 -20.79 11.21
CA ALA A 140 -10.11 -21.67 10.31
C ALA A 140 -11.43 -21.03 9.88
N GLU A 141 -12.14 -20.37 10.80
CA GLU A 141 -13.35 -19.65 10.47
C GLU A 141 -13.07 -18.53 9.47
N PHE A 142 -12.09 -17.65 9.73
CA PHE A 142 -11.72 -16.54 8.83
C PHE A 142 -11.25 -17.01 7.46
N MET A 143 -10.53 -18.14 7.38
CA MET A 143 -10.02 -18.70 6.12
C MET A 143 -11.05 -19.55 5.36
N ARG A 144 -12.17 -19.93 5.99
CA ARG A 144 -13.24 -20.69 5.34
C ARG A 144 -14.02 -19.83 4.35
N VAL A 145 -14.18 -20.33 3.13
CA VAL A 145 -15.09 -19.75 2.13
C VAL A 145 -16.52 -19.81 2.67
N ARG A 146 -17.11 -18.64 2.92
CA ARG A 146 -18.47 -18.51 3.44
C ARG A 146 -19.12 -17.21 2.98
N PRO A 147 -20.46 -17.15 2.89
CA PRO A 147 -21.16 -15.89 2.74
C PRO A 147 -20.82 -14.96 3.90
N LEU A 148 -20.45 -13.71 3.59
CA LEU A 148 -20.21 -12.69 4.60
C LEU A 148 -21.52 -12.06 5.01
N ASN A 149 -21.67 -11.76 6.30
CA ASN A 149 -22.85 -11.11 6.84
C ASN A 149 -22.74 -9.59 6.64
N LEU A 150 -22.86 -9.15 5.38
CA LEU A 150 -22.77 -7.75 4.99
C LEU A 150 -24.12 -7.06 5.25
N LYS A 151 -24.12 -6.02 6.08
CA LYS A 151 -25.23 -5.07 6.22
C LYS A 151 -24.80 -3.76 5.59
N TRP A 152 -25.11 -3.57 4.31
CA TRP A 152 -24.80 -2.33 3.59
C TRP A 152 -26.10 -1.72 3.05
N GLY A 153 -26.66 -0.74 3.77
CA GLY A 153 -28.00 -0.23 3.45
C GLY A 153 -29.07 -1.34 3.49
N ASN A 154 -29.95 -1.39 2.48
CA ASN A 154 -30.99 -2.43 2.35
C ASN A 154 -30.49 -3.73 1.71
N LEU A 155 -29.19 -3.87 1.43
CA LEU A 155 -28.64 -5.10 0.86
C LEU A 155 -28.30 -6.06 2.00
N THR A 156 -29.01 -7.19 2.04
CA THR A 156 -28.71 -8.28 2.97
C THR A 156 -27.81 -9.31 2.27
N SER A 157 -27.08 -10.10 3.04
CA SER A 157 -26.10 -11.09 2.56
C SER A 157 -26.66 -12.13 1.57
N SER A 158 -27.99 -12.25 1.42
CA SER A 158 -28.64 -13.06 0.39
C SER A 158 -28.52 -12.47 -1.03
N ASP A 159 -28.28 -11.16 -1.15
CA ASP A 159 -28.33 -10.45 -2.44
C ASP A 159 -26.95 -10.39 -3.13
N ALA A 160 -25.87 -10.60 -2.37
CA ALA A 160 -24.49 -10.49 -2.86
C ALA A 160 -24.00 -11.71 -3.67
N GLY A 161 -24.84 -12.75 -3.83
CA GLY A 161 -24.49 -14.00 -4.50
C GLY A 161 -25.30 -14.34 -5.76
N ALA A 162 -26.29 -13.54 -6.14
CA ALA A 162 -27.16 -13.84 -7.28
C ALA A 162 -26.83 -12.97 -8.50
N SER A 163 -25.65 -13.17 -9.11
CA SER A 163 -25.55 -12.91 -10.54
C SER A 163 -26.38 -13.99 -11.24
N LYS A 164 -27.66 -13.69 -11.52
CA LYS A 164 -28.48 -14.51 -12.40
C LYS A 164 -27.69 -14.73 -13.69
N ALA A 165 -27.21 -15.96 -13.90
CA ALA A 165 -26.92 -16.44 -15.23
C ALA A 165 -28.26 -16.40 -15.97
N THR A 166 -28.45 -15.40 -16.82
CA THR A 166 -29.58 -15.37 -17.74
C THR A 166 -29.28 -16.41 -18.81
N GLU A 167 -29.76 -17.63 -18.59
CA GLU A 167 -30.02 -18.57 -19.67
C GLU A 167 -31.04 -17.91 -20.60
N GLY A 168 -30.58 -17.58 -21.79
CA GLY A 168 -31.42 -17.21 -22.92
C GLY A 168 -31.11 -18.18 -24.04
N GLU A 169 -31.86 -19.28 -24.08
CA GLU A 169 -31.99 -20.11 -25.28
C GLU A 169 -32.53 -19.25 -26.43
N GLY A 170 -31.76 -19.21 -27.51
CA GLY A 170 -32.17 -18.70 -28.81
C GLY A 170 -31.55 -19.59 -29.85
N ALA A 171 -32.29 -20.62 -30.26
CA ALA A 171 -31.94 -21.51 -31.36
C ALA A 171 -31.67 -20.71 -32.65
N ALA A 172 -30.60 -21.06 -33.36
CA ALA A 172 -30.48 -20.82 -34.79
C ALA A 172 -29.60 -21.89 -35.43
N GLU A 173 -30.23 -22.63 -36.34
CA GLU A 173 -29.67 -23.66 -37.22
C GLU A 173 -28.49 -23.16 -38.07
N GLY A 174 -27.74 -24.12 -38.61
CA GLY A 174 -26.47 -23.92 -39.31
C GLY A 174 -26.52 -23.12 -40.63
N GLY A 175 -25.32 -22.73 -41.09
CA GLY A 175 -25.13 -22.15 -42.42
C GLY A 175 -23.80 -21.41 -42.59
N ASP A 176 -22.87 -22.04 -43.32
CA ASP A 176 -21.82 -21.47 -44.15
C ASP A 176 -20.62 -20.73 -43.50
N GLY A 177 -19.45 -21.37 -43.61
CA GLY A 177 -18.14 -20.83 -43.22
C GLY A 177 -17.64 -19.71 -44.14
N LYS A 178 -18.31 -18.56 -44.12
CA LYS A 178 -17.82 -17.32 -44.76
C LYS A 178 -17.47 -16.27 -43.71
N MET A 179 -16.20 -15.85 -43.75
CA MET A 179 -15.68 -14.73 -42.95
C MET A 179 -16.54 -13.48 -43.17
N THR A 180 -16.91 -12.82 -42.08
CA THR A 180 -17.74 -11.61 -42.11
C THR A 180 -17.07 -10.50 -42.93
N LYS A 181 -17.86 -9.61 -43.56
CA LYS A 181 -17.35 -8.49 -44.37
C LYS A 181 -16.30 -7.63 -43.64
N ASN A 182 -16.38 -7.55 -42.31
CA ASN A 182 -15.40 -6.82 -41.49
C ASN A 182 -14.07 -7.57 -41.33
N GLN A 183 -14.09 -8.90 -41.27
CA GLN A 183 -12.88 -9.73 -41.25
C GLN A 183 -12.15 -9.66 -42.60
N LEU A 184 -12.87 -9.68 -43.72
CA LEU A 184 -12.31 -9.53 -45.06
C LEU A 184 -11.64 -8.17 -45.26
N LYS A 185 -12.31 -7.07 -44.87
CA LYS A 185 -11.73 -5.71 -44.92
C LYS A 185 -10.47 -5.58 -44.06
N LYS A 186 -10.41 -6.27 -42.92
CA LYS A 186 -9.23 -6.25 -42.04
C LYS A 186 -8.04 -7.00 -42.67
N LEU A 187 -8.32 -8.10 -43.37
CA LEU A 187 -7.33 -8.91 -44.09
C LEU A 187 -6.77 -8.17 -45.31
N GLU A 188 -7.61 -7.49 -46.09
CA GLU A 188 -7.17 -6.63 -47.20
C GLU A 188 -6.32 -5.47 -46.71
N LYS A 189 -6.72 -4.81 -45.62
CA LYS A 189 -5.95 -3.72 -45.03
C LYS A 189 -4.56 -4.18 -44.55
N GLN A 190 -4.45 -5.40 -44.02
CA GLN A 190 -3.16 -5.97 -43.63
C GLN A 190 -2.28 -6.30 -44.84
N ARG A 191 -2.85 -6.87 -45.91
CA ARG A 191 -2.13 -7.14 -47.16
C ARG A 191 -1.58 -5.87 -47.80
N GLN A 192 -2.37 -4.80 -47.84
CA GLN A 192 -1.93 -3.50 -48.36
C GLN A 192 -0.80 -2.88 -47.53
N ILE A 193 -0.80 -3.10 -46.21
CA ILE A 193 0.29 -2.63 -45.34
C ILE A 193 1.58 -3.42 -45.60
N GLU A 194 1.48 -4.74 -45.76
CA GLU A 194 2.64 -5.58 -46.10
C GLU A 194 3.21 -5.28 -47.48
N GLU A 195 2.37 -5.06 -48.49
CA GLU A 195 2.82 -4.65 -49.83
C GLU A 195 3.51 -3.29 -49.79
N LYS A 196 2.94 -2.31 -49.09
CA LYS A 196 3.60 -1.01 -48.91
C LYS A 196 4.93 -1.12 -48.17
N LYS A 197 5.03 -2.04 -47.20
CA LYS A 197 6.29 -2.29 -46.49
C LYS A 197 7.33 -2.94 -47.40
N LYS A 198 6.94 -3.95 -48.18
CA LYS A 198 7.81 -4.62 -49.16
C LYS A 198 8.26 -3.68 -50.28
N GLN A 199 7.37 -2.82 -50.79
CA GLN A 199 7.73 -1.81 -51.79
C GLN A 199 8.71 -0.78 -51.22
N LYS A 200 8.55 -0.38 -49.95
CA LYS A 200 9.45 0.55 -49.28
C LYS A 200 10.82 -0.08 -48.97
N GLU A 201 10.85 -1.37 -48.66
CA GLU A 201 12.10 -2.14 -48.49
C GLU A 201 12.81 -2.37 -49.82
N ALA A 202 12.09 -2.69 -50.89
CA ALA A 202 12.65 -2.83 -52.25
C ALA A 202 13.20 -1.49 -52.78
N ALA A 203 12.49 -0.38 -52.56
CA ALA A 203 12.97 0.96 -52.94
C ALA A 203 14.22 1.39 -52.14
N LYS A 204 14.35 0.96 -50.88
CA LYS A 204 15.58 1.19 -50.10
C LYS A 204 16.74 0.30 -50.54
N GLY A 205 16.47 -0.93 -50.98
CA GLY A 205 17.49 -1.83 -51.55
C GLY A 205 18.04 -1.35 -52.89
N ALA A 206 17.18 -0.79 -53.75
CA ALA A 206 17.58 -0.27 -55.07
C ALA A 206 18.31 1.09 -55.02
N ALA A 207 18.17 1.86 -53.93
CA ALA A 207 18.91 3.11 -53.73
C ALA A 207 20.28 2.93 -53.07
N ALA A 208 20.63 1.71 -52.67
CA ALA A 208 21.88 1.35 -51.99
C ALA A 208 22.79 0.41 -52.82
N ALA A 209 22.52 0.27 -54.12
CA ALA A 209 23.33 -0.47 -55.09
C ALA A 209 23.86 0.49 -56.17
#